data_AF-A0A2J8J3C9-F1
#
_entry.id   AF-A0A2J8J3C9-F1
#
_cell.length_a   1.000
_cell.length_b   1.000
_cell.length_c   1.000
_cell.angle_alpha   90.00
_cell.angle_beta   90.00
_cell.angle_gamma   90.00
#
_symmetry.space_group_name_H-M   'P 1'
#
loop_
_entity.id
_entity.type
_entity.pdbx_description
1 polymer ?
#
loop_
_entity_poly.entity_id
_entity_poly.type
_entity_poly.pdbx_seq_one_letter_code
_entity_poly.pdbx_strand_id
1 'polypeptide(L)'
;MGLEKRFEKQKYLSTPDRIDLAESLGLSQLQVKTWYQNRRMKWKKIVLQGGGLESPTKPKGRPKKNSIPTSEQLTEQERAKDAEKPAEVPGEPSDRSRED
;
A
#
# COMPACT_ATOMS: atom_id res chain seq x y z
N MET A 1 -5.38 -34.40 -11.41
CA MET A 1 -5.31 -33.31 -12.41
C MET A 1 -4.56 -32.14 -11.80
N GLY A 2 -3.58 -31.51 -12.47
CA GLY A 2 -2.86 -30.36 -11.91
C GLY A 2 -3.69 -29.06 -11.88
N LEU A 3 -3.29 -28.10 -11.04
CA LEU A 3 -3.94 -26.79 -10.89
C LEU A 3 -4.05 -26.03 -12.23
N GLU A 4 -3.00 -26.06 -13.05
CA GLU A 4 -2.99 -25.40 -14.36
C GLU A 4 -4.04 -25.98 -15.32
N LYS A 5 -4.12 -27.31 -15.43
CA LYS A 5 -5.09 -28.01 -16.28
C LYS A 5 -6.55 -27.71 -15.86
N ARG A 6 -6.82 -27.59 -14.55
CA ARG A 6 -8.16 -27.20 -14.07
C ARG A 6 -8.41 -25.70 -14.32
N PHE A 7 -7.40 -24.85 -14.15
CA PHE A 7 -7.50 -23.42 -14.41
C PHE A 7 -7.78 -23.10 -15.88
N GLU A 8 -7.23 -23.86 -16.83
CA GLU A 8 -7.53 -23.73 -18.26
C GLU A 8 -9.03 -23.81 -18.54
N LYS A 9 -9.71 -24.78 -17.93
CA LYS A 9 -11.15 -25.02 -18.07
C LYS A 9 -12.00 -24.05 -17.25
N GLN A 10 -11.56 -23.74 -16.03
CA GLN A 10 -12.35 -22.99 -15.05
C GLN A 10 -11.45 -21.98 -14.32
N LYS A 11 -11.58 -20.69 -14.66
CA LYS A 11 -10.75 -19.61 -14.10
C LYS A 11 -11.09 -19.25 -12.64
N TYR A 12 -12.29 -19.63 -12.19
CA TYR A 12 -12.83 -19.33 -10.87
C TYR A 12 -13.44 -20.61 -10.26
N LEU A 13 -12.99 -20.98 -9.07
CA LEU A 13 -13.54 -22.14 -8.37
C LEU A 13 -14.66 -21.71 -7.42
N SER A 14 -15.74 -22.50 -7.41
CA SER A 14 -16.72 -22.49 -6.34
C SER A 14 -16.11 -23.03 -5.04
N THR A 15 -16.79 -22.87 -3.91
CA THR A 15 -16.36 -23.48 -2.64
C THR A 15 -16.26 -25.01 -2.73
N PRO A 16 -17.27 -25.76 -3.21
CA PRO A 16 -17.15 -27.23 -3.32
C PRO A 16 -16.05 -27.66 -4.29
N ASP A 17 -15.95 -27.05 -5.48
CA ASP A 17 -14.88 -27.39 -6.44
C ASP A 17 -13.46 -27.23 -5.85
N ARG A 18 -13.29 -26.26 -4.96
CA ARG A 18 -12.02 -25.99 -4.30
C ARG A 18 -11.68 -27.07 -3.27
N ILE A 19 -12.68 -27.58 -2.56
CA ILE A 19 -12.52 -28.67 -1.61
C ILE A 19 -12.08 -29.92 -2.36
N ASP A 20 -12.83 -30.32 -3.40
CA ASP A 20 -12.53 -31.50 -4.21
C ASP A 20 -11.13 -31.43 -4.85
N LEU A 21 -10.75 -30.25 -5.35
CA LEU A 21 -9.42 -30.05 -5.95
C LEU A 21 -8.29 -30.09 -4.91
N ALA A 22 -8.54 -29.56 -3.71
CA ALA A 22 -7.59 -29.58 -2.62
C ALA A 22 -7.33 -31.03 -2.15
N GLU A 23 -8.40 -31.79 -1.94
CA GLU A 23 -8.34 -33.21 -1.55
C GLU A 23 -7.64 -34.06 -2.63
N SER A 24 -8.02 -33.89 -3.90
CA SER A 24 -7.41 -34.63 -5.02
C SER A 24 -5.92 -34.35 -5.20
N LEU A 25 -5.42 -33.21 -4.72
CA LEU A 25 -4.02 -32.80 -4.85
C LEU A 25 -3.21 -32.88 -3.53
N GLY A 26 -3.85 -33.25 -2.42
CA GLY A 26 -3.21 -33.22 -1.10
C GLY A 26 -2.77 -31.80 -0.67
N LEU A 27 -3.49 -30.77 -1.11
CA LEU A 27 -3.25 -29.38 -0.75
C LEU A 27 -4.35 -28.88 0.19
N SER A 28 -4.07 -27.78 0.90
CA SER A 28 -5.09 -27.07 1.65
C SER A 28 -5.96 -26.19 0.74
N GLN A 29 -7.21 -25.95 1.14
CA GLN A 29 -8.09 -25.02 0.43
C GLN A 29 -7.48 -23.61 0.29
N LEU A 30 -6.67 -23.18 1.28
CA LEU A 30 -5.98 -21.89 1.25
C LEU A 30 -4.90 -21.87 0.16
N GLN A 31 -4.11 -22.93 0.02
CA GLN A 31 -3.10 -23.03 -1.05
C GLN A 31 -3.76 -22.97 -2.43
N VAL A 32 -4.85 -23.71 -2.62
CA VAL A 32 -5.62 -23.67 -3.88
C VAL A 32 -6.18 -22.26 -4.12
N LYS A 33 -6.77 -21.62 -3.10
CA LYS A 33 -7.28 -20.25 -3.19
C LYS A 33 -6.19 -19.25 -3.60
N THR A 34 -5.06 -19.26 -2.90
CA THR A 34 -3.93 -18.35 -3.17
C THR A 34 -3.34 -18.57 -4.55
N TRP A 35 -3.18 -19.83 -4.96
CA TRP A 35 -2.71 -20.15 -6.29
C TRP A 35 -3.66 -19.62 -7.37
N TYR A 36 -4.98 -19.80 -7.22
CA TYR A 36 -5.98 -19.28 -8.17
C TYR A 36 -6.04 -17.74 -8.19
N GLN A 37 -5.80 -17.08 -7.07
CA GLN A 37 -5.66 -15.62 -7.03
C GLN A 37 -4.44 -15.16 -7.83
N ASN A 38 -3.27 -15.73 -7.55
CA ASN A 38 -2.02 -15.41 -8.24
C ASN A 38 -2.13 -15.73 -9.74
N ARG A 39 -2.76 -16.85 -10.10
CA ARG A 39 -2.93 -17.27 -11.48
C ARG A 39 -3.83 -16.31 -12.26
N ARG A 40 -4.95 -15.85 -11.67
CA ARG A 40 -5.82 -14.83 -12.28
C ARG A 40 -5.13 -13.50 -12.45
N MET A 41 -4.31 -13.06 -11.48
CA MET A 41 -3.54 -11.82 -11.63
C MET A 41 -2.58 -11.90 -12.81
N LYS A 42 -1.86 -13.02 -12.96
CA LYS A 42 -0.98 -13.27 -14.11
C LYS A 42 -1.78 -13.31 -15.42
N TRP A 43 -2.91 -14.01 -15.43
CA TRP A 43 -3.77 -14.12 -16.61
C TRP A 43 -4.31 -12.75 -17.05
N LYS A 44 -4.86 -11.96 -16.11
CA LYS A 44 -5.35 -10.60 -16.38
C LYS A 44 -4.24 -9.73 -16.98
N LYS A 45 -3.02 -9.81 -16.45
CA LYS A 45 -1.88 -9.04 -16.99
C LYS A 45 -1.56 -9.43 -18.43
N ILE A 46 -1.55 -10.73 -18.74
CA ILE A 46 -1.29 -11.24 -20.10
C ILE A 46 -2.39 -10.79 -21.08
N VAL A 47 -3.66 -10.90 -20.68
CA VAL A 47 -4.83 -10.55 -21.52
C VAL A 47 -4.92 -9.03 -21.75
N LEU A 48 -4.66 -8.22 -20.72
CA LEU A 48 -4.86 -6.77 -20.78
C LEU A 48 -3.63 -6.00 -21.32
N GLN A 49 -2.41 -6.56 -21.24
CA GLN A 49 -1.17 -5.92 -21.73
C GLN A 49 -0.62 -6.53 -23.03
N GLY A 50 -1.45 -7.22 -23.83
CA GLY A 50 -1.08 -7.56 -25.21
C GLY A 50 0.20 -8.38 -25.36
N GLY A 51 0.33 -9.50 -24.62
CA GLY A 51 1.30 -10.55 -24.97
C GLY A 51 2.72 -10.44 -24.39
N GLY A 52 2.95 -9.61 -23.37
CA GLY A 52 4.23 -9.65 -22.62
C GLY A 52 4.27 -10.79 -21.60
N LEU A 53 4.99 -11.87 -21.88
CA LEU A 53 5.24 -13.01 -20.99
C LEU A 53 6.20 -12.64 -19.84
N GLU A 54 5.92 -11.57 -19.10
CA GLU A 54 6.80 -11.12 -18.02
C GLU A 54 6.50 -11.94 -16.74
N SER A 55 7.44 -12.82 -16.40
CA SER A 55 7.46 -13.65 -15.19
C SER A 55 7.14 -12.85 -13.92
N PRO A 56 6.33 -13.38 -12.97
CA PRO A 56 5.96 -12.69 -11.72
C PRO A 56 7.11 -12.31 -10.78
N THR A 57 8.37 -12.63 -11.10
CA THR A 57 9.54 -12.37 -10.25
C THR A 57 10.25 -11.05 -10.53
N LYS A 58 9.85 -10.26 -11.55
CA LYS A 58 10.45 -8.93 -11.76
C LYS A 58 9.61 -7.87 -11.03
N PRO A 59 10.11 -7.25 -9.95
CA PRO A 59 9.36 -6.24 -9.22
C PRO A 59 9.25 -4.97 -10.08
N LYS A 60 8.15 -4.82 -10.80
CA LYS A 60 7.80 -3.56 -11.47
C LYS A 60 7.08 -2.68 -10.46
N GLY A 61 7.85 -1.83 -9.77
CA GLY A 61 7.34 -0.65 -9.09
C GLY A 61 6.91 -0.85 -7.64
N ARG A 62 7.86 -1.17 -6.74
CA ARG A 62 7.76 -0.61 -5.38
C ARG A 62 8.04 0.89 -5.53
N PRO A 63 7.19 1.80 -5.02
CA PRO A 63 7.52 3.22 -5.01
C PRO A 63 8.89 3.37 -4.33
N LYS A 64 9.79 4.15 -4.96
CA LYS A 64 11.12 4.43 -4.39
C LYS A 64 10.91 5.01 -3.00
N LYS A 65 11.52 4.38 -1.99
CA LYS A 65 11.52 4.77 -0.56
C LYS A 65 12.11 6.17 -0.26
N ASN A 66 12.27 7.01 -1.27
CA ASN A 66 12.84 8.35 -1.16
C ASN A 66 11.76 9.45 -1.20
N SER A 67 10.48 9.08 -1.21
CA SER A 67 9.37 10.06 -1.20
C SER A 67 8.79 10.30 0.20
N ILE A 68 9.29 9.61 1.23
CA ILE A 68 8.89 9.85 2.61
C ILE A 68 10.00 10.67 3.25
N PRO A 69 9.74 11.91 3.69
CA PRO A 69 10.70 12.72 4.43
C PRO A 69 11.19 11.93 5.65
N THR A 70 12.50 11.95 5.89
CA THR A 70 13.09 11.31 7.07
C THR A 70 12.53 11.94 8.33
N SER A 71 12.45 11.19 9.43
CA SER A 71 12.00 11.71 10.74
C SER A 71 12.71 13.01 11.15
N GLU A 72 13.99 13.19 10.77
CA GLU A 72 14.75 14.42 11.02
C GLU A 72 14.19 15.63 10.26
N GLN A 73 13.72 15.44 9.02
CA GLN A 73 13.13 16.52 8.22
C GLN A 73 11.76 16.95 8.75
N LEU A 74 11.00 16.02 9.35
CA LEU A 74 9.75 16.35 10.02
C LEU A 74 10.01 17.24 11.25
N THR A 75 11.04 16.92 12.04
CA THR A 75 11.42 17.69 13.23
C THR A 75 11.92 19.10 12.88
N GLU A 76 12.68 19.25 11.80
CA GLU A 76 13.11 20.58 11.32
C GLU A 76 11.94 21.43 10.81
N GLN A 77 10.94 20.82 10.19
CA GLN A 77 9.75 21.53 9.71
C GLN A 77 8.84 22.00 10.86
N GLU A 78 8.82 21.30 12.00
CA GLU A 78 8.11 21.74 13.19
C GLU A 78 8.85 22.90 13.89
N ARG A 79 10.19 22.85 13.94
CA ARG A 79 11.01 23.93 14.54
C ARG A 79 10.93 25.25 13.76
N ALA A 80 10.78 25.18 12.43
CA ALA A 80 10.66 26.36 11.58
C ALA A 80 9.29 27.07 11.70
N LYS A 81 8.27 26.40 12.27
CA LYS A 81 6.93 26.98 12.44
C LYS A 81 6.73 27.68 13.79
N ASP A 82 7.63 27.47 14.75
CA ASP A 82 7.54 28.07 16.09
C ASP A 82 8.23 29.45 16.19
N ALA A 83 8.83 29.94 15.10
CA ALA A 83 9.57 31.20 15.07
C ALA A 83 8.71 32.46 14.77
N GLU A 84 7.38 32.33 14.65
CA GLU A 84 6.48 33.46 14.37
C GLU A 84 5.47 33.72 15.51
N LYS A 85 5.92 33.58 16.76
CA LYS A 85 5.21 34.17 17.91
C LYS A 85 5.71 35.62 18.07
N PRO A 86 4.86 36.66 17.88
CA PRO A 86 5.25 38.02 18.22
C PRO A 86 5.47 38.09 19.73
N ALA A 87 6.65 38.57 20.13
CA ALA A 87 7.02 38.80 21.51
C ALA A 87 6.14 39.92 22.10
N GLU A 88 5.52 39.58 23.23
CA GLU A 88 4.98 40.50 24.23
C GLU A 88 6.04 41.57 24.54
N VAL A 89 5.73 42.85 24.29
CA VAL A 89 6.59 44.00 24.62
C VAL A 89 6.48 44.31 26.13
N PRO A 90 7.57 44.23 26.91
CA PRO A 90 7.58 44.65 28.31
C PRO A 90 7.65 46.19 28.39
N GLY A 91 6.86 46.76 29.31
CA GLY A 91 6.41 48.15 29.28
C GLY A 91 7.40 49.25 29.65
N GLU A 92 6.98 50.47 29.36
CA GLU A 92 7.43 51.70 30.00
C GLU A 92 6.39 52.18 31.03
N PRO A 93 6.82 52.63 32.23
CA PRO A 93 5.96 53.20 33.25
C PRO A 93 5.91 54.74 33.17
N SER A 94 4.97 55.33 33.93
CA SER A 94 4.86 56.76 34.31
C SER A 94 3.97 57.58 33.37
N ASP A 95 3.09 58.49 33.80
CA ASP A 95 2.56 58.94 35.09
C ASP A 95 1.45 59.97 34.74
N ARG A 96 0.60 60.30 35.72
CA ARG A 96 -0.32 61.47 35.79
C ARG A 96 -1.65 61.46 35.03
N SER A 97 -2.69 61.19 35.85
CA SER A 97 -3.78 62.13 36.21
C SER A 97 -4.27 63.13 35.16
N ARG A 98 -5.59 63.17 34.92
CA ARG A 98 -6.49 64.27 35.38
C ARG A 98 -7.93 64.08 34.89
N GLU A 99 -8.87 64.33 35.79
CA GLU A 99 -10.32 64.48 35.63
C GLU A 99 -10.70 65.57 34.61
N ASP A 100 -11.79 65.37 33.86
CA ASP A 100 -13.03 66.19 33.86
C ASP A 100 -14.18 65.39 33.21
#